data_AF-A0A665VL80-F1
#
_entry.id   AF-A0A665VL80-F1
#
_cell.length_a   1.000
_cell.length_b   1.000
_cell.length_c   1.000
_cell.angle_alpha   90.00
_cell.angle_beta   90.00
_cell.angle_gamma   90.00
#
_symmetry.space_group_name_H-M   'P 1'
#
loop_
_entity.id
_entity.type
_entity.pdbx_description
1 polymer ?
#
loop_
_entity_poly.entity_id
_entity_poly.type
_entity_poly.pdbx_seq_one_letter_code
_entity_poly.pdbx_strand_id
1 'polypeptide(L)'
;MFAHRRLLDVRASFIDGVSEPVLKSLLDHLLEKKVIAECEIDDIKGIWSKSDKARSVIDLVRNKGEAASSIMIEFLCEKDPFFSEHLGLNI
;
A
#
# COMPACT_ATOMS: atom_id res chain seq x y z
N MET A 1 1.00 -4.55 17.76
CA MET A 1 0.79 -5.48 16.64
C MET A 1 1.69 -5.04 15.50
N PHE A 2 2.37 -5.96 14.82
CA PHE A 2 3.30 -5.61 13.75
C PHE A 2 2.57 -5.08 12.50
N ALA A 3 3.05 -4.01 11.89
CA ALA A 3 2.51 -3.35 10.70
C ALA A 3 2.32 -4.33 9.53
N HIS A 4 3.29 -5.22 9.27
CA HIS A 4 3.17 -6.21 8.19
C HIS A 4 2.02 -7.20 8.40
N ARG A 5 1.67 -7.52 9.66
CA ARG A 5 0.50 -8.35 9.97
C ARG A 5 -0.80 -7.58 9.76
N ARG A 6 -0.84 -6.30 10.17
CA ARG A 6 -2.00 -5.44 9.92
C ARG A 6 -2.30 -5.32 8.42
N LEU A 7 -1.27 -5.15 7.58
CA LEU A 7 -1.43 -5.14 6.13
C LEU A 7 -1.94 -6.48 5.57
N LEU A 8 -1.60 -7.62 6.20
CA LEU A 8 -2.15 -8.91 5.82
C LEU A 8 -3.66 -8.98 6.13
N ASP A 9 -4.06 -8.52 7.31
CA ASP A 9 -5.45 -8.59 7.78
C ASP A 9 -6.39 -7.72 6.94
N VAL A 10 -5.94 -6.54 6.53
CA VAL A 10 -6.74 -5.58 5.74
C VAL A 10 -6.61 -5.78 4.23
N ARG A 11 -5.80 -6.76 3.80
CA ARG A 11 -5.38 -6.91 2.39
C ARG A 11 -6.53 -6.96 1.40
N ALA A 12 -7.55 -7.75 1.68
CA ALA A 12 -8.70 -7.89 0.79
C ALA A 12 -9.44 -6.56 0.63
N SER A 13 -9.77 -5.91 1.75
CA SER A 13 -10.44 -4.61 1.76
C SER A 13 -9.60 -3.50 1.11
N PHE A 14 -8.28 -3.54 1.26
CA PHE A 14 -7.38 -2.62 0.56
C PHE A 14 -7.46 -2.79 -0.96
N ILE A 15 -7.38 -4.02 -1.46
CA ILE A 15 -7.41 -4.32 -2.90
C ILE A 15 -8.72 -3.85 -3.54
N ASP A 16 -9.85 -4.11 -2.89
CA ASP A 16 -11.16 -3.76 -3.42
C ASP A 16 -11.43 -2.25 -3.29
N GLY A 17 -11.12 -1.70 -2.11
CA GLY A 17 -11.54 -0.36 -1.70
C GLY A 17 -10.61 0.78 -2.09
N VAL A 18 -9.31 0.54 -2.30
CA VAL A 18 -8.37 1.65 -2.56
C VAL A 18 -8.75 2.37 -3.86
N SER A 19 -8.82 3.70 -3.80
CA SER A 19 -9.09 4.52 -4.98
C SER A 19 -7.85 4.60 -5.86
N GLU A 20 -8.03 4.76 -7.17
CA GLU A 20 -6.89 4.90 -8.09
C GLU A 20 -5.99 6.11 -7.78
N PRO A 21 -6.52 7.30 -7.39
CA PRO A 21 -5.68 8.42 -6.97
C PRO A 21 -4.83 8.13 -5.73
N VAL A 22 -5.41 7.50 -4.71
CA VAL A 22 -4.67 7.13 -3.49
C VAL A 22 -3.60 6.08 -3.79
N LEU A 23 -3.91 5.09 -4.62
CA LEU A 23 -2.96 4.08 -5.05
C LEU A 23 -1.77 4.68 -5.83
N LYS A 24 -2.01 5.65 -6.72
CA LYS A 24 -0.95 6.37 -7.44
C LYS A 24 -0.07 7.17 -6.49
N SER A 25 -0.67 7.96 -5.59
CA SER A 25 0.11 8.73 -4.61
C SER A 25 0.90 7.83 -3.66
N LEU A 26 0.35 6.67 -3.28
CA LEU A 26 1.06 5.68 -2.47
C LEU A 26 2.29 5.13 -3.21
N LEU A 27 2.15 4.77 -4.49
CA LEU A 27 3.28 4.31 -5.30
C LEU A 27 4.40 5.35 -5.37
N ASP A 28 4.05 6.62 -5.62
CA ASP A 28 5.03 7.71 -5.70
C ASP A 28 5.74 7.90 -4.35
N HIS A 29 5.01 7.84 -3.24
CA HIS A 29 5.59 7.95 -1.90
C HIS A 29 6.51 6.77 -1.55
N LEU A 30 6.13 5.55 -1.88
CA LEU A 30 6.94 4.36 -1.64
C LEU A 30 8.24 4.36 -2.46
N LEU A 31 8.21 4.95 -3.67
CA LEU A 31 9.41 5.18 -4.48
C LEU A 31 10.31 6.24 -3.83
N GLU A 32 9.74 7.38 -3.43
CA GLU A 32 10.47 8.47 -2.76
C GLU A 32 11.20 7.98 -1.51
N LYS A 33 10.52 7.16 -0.70
CA LYS A 33 11.07 6.54 0.51
C LYS A 33 12.00 5.36 0.23
N LYS A 34 12.24 5.00 -1.03
CA LYS A 34 13.05 3.85 -1.48
C LYS A 34 12.58 2.52 -0.88
N VAL A 35 11.28 2.41 -0.58
CA VAL A 35 10.66 1.15 -0.18
C VAL A 35 10.54 0.25 -1.41
N ILE A 36 10.11 0.82 -2.54
CA ILE A 36 10.03 0.13 -3.83
C ILE A 36 11.09 0.73 -4.77
N ALA A 37 11.78 -0.12 -5.53
CA ALA A 37 12.74 0.29 -6.55
C ALA A 37 12.05 0.63 -7.88
N GLU A 38 12.71 1.44 -8.72
CA GLU A 38 12.17 1.83 -10.03
C GLU A 38 11.84 0.61 -10.92
N CYS A 39 12.68 -0.43 -10.89
CA CYS A 39 12.43 -1.67 -11.64
C CYS A 39 11.16 -2.39 -11.18
N GLU A 40 10.88 -2.39 -9.88
CA GLU A 40 9.66 -2.99 -9.32
C GLU A 40 8.42 -2.16 -9.69
N ILE A 41 8.57 -0.85 -9.88
CA ILE A 41 7.48 0.03 -10.30
C ILE A 41 7.09 -0.20 -11.77
N ASP A 42 8.05 -0.44 -12.66
CA ASP A 42 7.74 -0.73 -14.07
C ASP A 42 6.91 -2.02 -14.21
N ASP A 43 7.22 -3.03 -13.41
CA ASP A 43 6.43 -4.27 -13.33
C ASP A 43 5.00 -4.00 -12.83
N ILE A 44 4.83 -3.10 -11.85
CA ILE A 44 3.51 -2.73 -11.32
C ILE A 44 2.72 -1.82 -12.29
N LYS A 45 3.40 -0.92 -13.01
CA LYS A 45 2.77 0.10 -13.88
C LYS A 45 2.29 -0.44 -15.22
N GLY A 46 2.60 -1.70 -15.58
CA GLY A 46 2.16 -2.37 -16.81
C GLY A 46 0.64 -2.47 -17.03
N ILE A 47 0.21 -3.31 -17.98
CA ILE A 47 -1.20 -3.50 -18.42
C ILE A 47 -2.01 -4.30 -17.37
N TRP A 48 -2.02 -3.84 -16.12
CA TRP A 48 -2.68 -4.50 -15.00
C TRP A 48 -3.86 -3.65 -14.50
N SER A 49 -4.91 -4.32 -14.02
CA SER A 49 -6.08 -3.65 -13.45
C SER A 49 -5.74 -2.92 -12.14
N LYS A 50 -6.62 -2.01 -11.68
CA LYS A 50 -6.46 -1.32 -10.39
C LYS A 50 -6.24 -2.31 -9.23
N SER A 51 -7.03 -3.38 -9.18
CA SER A 51 -6.96 -4.39 -8.12
C SER A 51 -5.67 -5.21 -8.19
N ASP A 52 -5.19 -5.55 -9.38
CA ASP A 52 -3.90 -6.24 -9.54
C ASP A 52 -2.72 -5.35 -9.10
N LYS A 53 -2.78 -4.04 -9.39
CA LYS A 53 -1.81 -3.06 -8.89
C LYS A 53 -1.86 -2.96 -7.37
N ALA A 54 -3.04 -2.80 -6.79
CA ALA A 54 -3.22 -2.73 -5.34
C ALA A 54 -2.68 -3.99 -4.63
N ARG A 55 -2.97 -5.18 -5.19
CA ARG A 55 -2.45 -6.46 -4.69
C ARG A 55 -0.93 -6.48 -4.68
N SER A 56 -0.32 -6.06 -5.78
CA SER A 56 1.14 -6.09 -5.94
C SER A 56 1.83 -5.13 -4.97
N VAL A 57 1.29 -3.93 -4.80
CA VAL A 57 1.83 -2.94 -3.85
C VAL A 57 1.80 -3.47 -2.42
N ILE A 58 0.65 -3.94 -1.94
CA ILE A 58 0.53 -4.36 -0.55
C ILE A 58 1.35 -5.62 -0.26
N ASP A 59 1.41 -6.58 -1.19
CA ASP A 59 2.20 -7.79 -1.02
C ASP A 59 3.70 -7.47 -1.06
N LEU A 60 4.14 -6.56 -1.94
CA LEU A 60 5.54 -6.16 -2.03
C LEU A 60 6.01 -5.45 -0.75
N VAL A 61 5.25 -4.45 -0.30
CA VAL A 61 5.56 -3.70 0.92
C VAL A 61 5.59 -4.62 2.14
N ARG A 62 4.60 -5.53 2.26
CA ARG A 62 4.55 -6.50 3.35
C ARG A 62 5.77 -7.43 3.36
N ASN A 63 6.18 -7.91 2.19
CA ASN A 63 7.34 -8.80 2.04
C ASN A 63 8.67 -8.12 2.42
N LYS A 64 8.76 -6.79 2.26
CA LYS A 64 9.93 -6.01 2.72
C LYS A 64 9.96 -5.79 4.23
N GLY A 65 8.91 -6.19 4.95
CA GLY A 65 8.89 -6.29 6.40
C GLY A 65 8.34 -5.06 7.10
N GLU A 66 8.67 -4.95 8.39
CA GLU A 66 7.98 -4.06 9.32
C GLU A 66 8.15 -2.58 8.98
N ALA A 67 9.37 -2.13 8.71
CA ALA A 67 9.64 -0.72 8.42
C ALA A 67 8.89 -0.23 7.16
N ALA A 68 8.92 -1.02 6.08
CA ALA A 68 8.20 -0.73 4.86
C ALA A 68 6.68 -0.70 5.10
N SER A 69 6.17 -1.67 5.85
CA SER A 69 4.75 -1.77 6.19
C SER A 69 4.28 -0.57 7.02
N SER A 70 5.08 -0.11 7.97
CA SER A 70 4.78 1.09 8.77
C SER A 70 4.70 2.34 7.91
N ILE A 71 5.63 2.53 6.97
CA ILE A 71 5.63 3.68 6.05
C ILE A 71 4.34 3.72 5.21
N MET A 72 3.92 2.58 4.68
CA MET A 72 2.66 2.51 3.92
C MET A 72 1.44 2.84 4.79
N ILE A 73 1.37 2.31 6.02
CA ILE A 73 0.26 2.58 6.94
C ILE A 73 0.21 4.07 7.32
N GLU A 74 1.33 4.66 7.69
CA GLU A 74 1.44 6.08 8.04
C GLU A 74 0.95 6.96 6.89
N PHE A 75 1.47 6.72 5.68
CA PHE A 75 1.05 7.46 4.50
C PHE A 75 -0.45 7.32 4.22
N LEU A 76 -1.01 6.11 4.33
CA LEU A 76 -2.44 5.90 4.11
C LEU A 76 -3.28 6.65 5.14
N CYS A 77 -2.90 6.61 6.42
CA CYS A 77 -3.60 7.31 7.49
C CYS A 77 -3.58 8.84 7.28
N GLU A 78 -2.49 9.39 6.76
CA GLU A 78 -2.39 10.82 6.42
C GLU A 78 -3.17 11.18 5.15
N LYS A 79 -3.07 10.34 4.11
CA LYS A 79 -3.58 10.63 2.77
C LYS A 79 -5.08 10.42 2.67
N ASP A 80 -5.60 9.37 3.30
CA ASP A 80 -7.01 9.02 3.32
C ASP A 80 -7.39 8.46 4.70
N PRO A 81 -7.63 9.36 5.69
CA PRO A 81 -7.99 8.98 7.05
C PRO A 81 -9.28 8.16 7.11
N PHE A 82 -10.26 8.47 6.26
CA PHE A 82 -11.55 7.76 6.20
C PHE A 82 -11.38 6.33 5.71
N PHE A 83 -10.61 6.13 4.64
CA PHE A 83 -10.31 4.79 4.16
C PHE A 83 -9.48 4.01 5.18
N SER A 84 -8.51 4.67 5.83
CA SER A 84 -7.68 4.03 6.86
C SER A 84 -8.48 3.64 8.11
N GLU A 85 -9.45 4.45 8.51
CA GLU A 85 -10.41 4.11 9.56
C GLU A 85 -11.29 2.92 9.15
N HIS A 86 -11.81 2.93 7.92
CA HIS A 86 -12.59 1.81 7.37
C HIS A 86 -11.79 0.49 7.36
N LEU A 87 -10.48 0.55 7.13
CA LEU A 87 -9.59 -0.60 7.20
C LEU A 87 -9.18 -0.99 8.63
N GLY A 88 -9.45 -0.17 9.66
CA GLY A 88 -8.94 -0.39 11.02
C GLY A 88 -7.43 -0.14 11.16
N LEU A 89 -6.86 0.68 10.27
CA LEU A 89 -5.44 1.07 10.28
C LEU A 89 -5.15 2.26 11.20
N ASN A 90 -6.15 3.09 11.48
CA ASN A 90 -6.02 4.20 12.40
C ASN A 90 -6.25 3.71 13.85
N ILE A 91 -5.18 3.69 14.67
CA ILE A 91 -5.22 3.42 16.12
C ILE A 91 -4.34 4.45 16.80
#